data_AF-A0AAU5CQH9-F1
#
_entry.id   AF-A0AAU5CQH9-F1
#
_cell.length_a   1.000
_cell.length_b   1.000
_cell.length_c   1.000
_cell.angle_alpha   90.00
_cell.angle_beta   90.00
_cell.angle_gamma   90.00
#
_symmetry.space_group_name_H-M   'P 1'
#
loop_
_entity.id
_entity.type
_entity.pdbx_description
1 polymer ?
#
loop_
_entity_poly.entity_id
_entity_poly.type
_entity_poly.pdbx_seq_one_letter_code
_entity_poly.pdbx_strand_id
1 'polypeptide(L)'
;MNTVTSGLGAAGVFAAKPVTAEAGTGTPFTLTELAATFSDVLGTHIAYRDMPVADYTATLAGAGLPSEMAAAVADADAGLARGKLFTDSDDLVKLIGRPAISAHEVVRNATAVEGAR
;
A
#
# COMPACT_ATOMS: atom_id res chain seq x y z
N MET A 1 31.70 -13.45 24.07
CA MET A 1 30.69 -13.04 25.07
C MET A 1 30.34 -11.59 24.77
N ASN A 2 29.11 -11.17 24.49
CA ASN A 2 27.83 -11.59 25.06
C ASN A 2 26.76 -11.82 24.01
N THR A 3 26.07 -12.93 24.19
CA THR A 3 24.80 -13.32 23.60
C THR A 3 23.67 -12.55 24.27
N VAL A 4 22.72 -12.03 23.49
CA VAL A 4 21.35 -11.78 23.96
C VAL A 4 20.42 -12.55 23.04
N THR A 5 20.02 -13.72 23.52
CA THR A 5 18.92 -14.53 23.00
C THR A 5 17.70 -14.21 23.86
N SER A 6 16.64 -13.71 23.24
CA SER A 6 15.25 -13.72 23.70
C SER A 6 14.45 -13.16 22.51
N GLY A 7 13.54 -13.87 21.84
CA GLY A 7 12.73 -15.00 22.29
C GLY A 7 11.26 -14.62 22.05
N LEU A 8 10.76 -14.87 20.84
CA LEU A 8 9.37 -15.11 20.41
C LEU A 8 9.38 -14.95 18.87
N GLY A 9 9.17 -15.97 18.05
CA GLY A 9 8.11 -16.96 18.19
C GLY A 9 6.80 -16.42 17.64
N ALA A 10 6.79 -15.89 16.42
CA ALA A 10 5.62 -15.84 15.57
C ALA A 10 6.08 -15.72 14.10
N ALA A 11 6.43 -16.86 13.51
CA ALA A 11 6.20 -17.07 12.08
C ALA A 11 4.67 -17.06 11.85
N GLY A 12 4.06 -15.89 12.02
CA GLY A 12 2.68 -15.63 11.64
C GLY A 12 2.70 -15.39 10.14
N VAL A 13 2.70 -16.48 9.37
CA VAL A 13 2.14 -16.46 8.02
C VAL A 13 0.65 -16.20 8.21
N PHE A 14 0.29 -14.95 8.51
CA PHE A 14 -1.04 -14.48 8.16
C PHE A 14 -0.95 -14.27 6.67
N ALA A 15 -1.48 -15.26 5.95
CA ALA A 15 -1.83 -15.13 4.55
C ALA A 15 -2.36 -13.72 4.38
N ALA A 16 -1.62 -12.89 3.64
CA ALA A 16 -2.15 -11.64 3.13
C ALA A 16 -3.47 -12.04 2.51
N LYS A 17 -4.58 -11.72 3.19
CA LYS A 17 -5.89 -11.82 2.56
C LYS A 17 -5.70 -11.09 1.23
N PRO A 18 -6.20 -11.63 0.11
CA PRO A 18 -6.15 -10.90 -1.15
C PRO A 18 -6.94 -9.62 -0.92
N VAL A 19 -6.24 -8.56 -0.51
CA VAL A 19 -6.77 -7.22 -0.39
C VAL A 19 -6.65 -6.69 -1.79
N THR A 20 -7.67 -7.02 -2.56
CA THR A 20 -7.98 -6.51 -3.87
C THR A 20 -8.18 -5.00 -3.70
N ALA A 21 -7.10 -4.22 -3.72
CA ALA A 21 -7.15 -2.77 -3.70
C ALA A 21 -7.41 -2.31 -5.13
N GLU A 22 -8.55 -1.69 -5.37
CA GLU A 22 -8.87 -1.08 -6.66
C GLU A 22 -8.49 0.40 -6.59
N ALA A 23 -7.59 0.80 -7.50
CA ALA A 23 -7.69 2.14 -8.07
C ALA A 23 -9.07 2.18 -8.74
N GLY A 24 -9.92 3.14 -8.39
CA GLY A 24 -11.36 3.12 -8.68
C GLY A 24 -11.80 3.15 -10.15
N THR A 25 -11.12 2.44 -11.07
CA THR A 25 -11.47 2.06 -12.45
C THR A 25 -10.44 1.16 -13.15
N GLY A 26 -9.49 0.59 -12.42
CA GLY A 26 -8.39 -0.19 -12.98
C GLY A 26 -8.55 -1.69 -12.84
N THR A 27 -7.46 -2.41 -13.13
CA THR A 27 -7.30 -3.79 -12.65
C THR A 27 -6.99 -3.74 -11.16
N PRO A 28 -7.60 -4.62 -10.35
CA PRO A 28 -7.27 -4.69 -8.94
C PRO A 28 -5.83 -5.08 -8.73
N PHE A 29 -5.25 -4.58 -7.65
CA PHE A 29 -3.94 -5.01 -7.19
C PHE A 29 -3.90 -5.04 -5.67
N THR A 30 -3.01 -5.85 -5.13
CA THR A 30 -2.71 -5.89 -3.70
C THR A 30 -1.63 -4.88 -3.33
N LEU A 31 -1.55 -4.50 -2.05
CA LEU A 31 -0.47 -3.62 -1.58
C LEU A 31 0.93 -4.26 -1.79
N THR A 32 1.01 -5.60 -1.81
CA THR A 32 2.21 -6.34 -2.20
C THR A 32 2.56 -6.16 -3.67
N GLU A 33 1.59 -6.25 -4.58
CA GLU A 33 1.79 -6.00 -6.02
C GLU A 33 2.14 -4.54 -6.31
N LEU A 34 1.58 -3.60 -5.53
CA LEU A 34 1.98 -2.19 -5.59
C LEU A 34 3.43 -2.00 -5.15
N ALA A 35 3.87 -2.64 -4.06
CA ALA A 35 5.26 -2.59 -3.60
C ALA A 35 6.24 -3.20 -4.63
N ALA A 36 5.83 -4.29 -5.28
CA ALA A 36 6.59 -4.87 -6.40
C ALA A 36 6.69 -3.88 -7.58
N THR A 37 5.58 -3.22 -7.94
CA THR A 37 5.56 -2.18 -8.97
C THR A 37 6.53 -1.04 -8.66
N PHE A 38 6.58 -0.57 -7.41
CA PHE A 38 7.57 0.42 -6.99
C PHE A 38 8.99 -0.12 -7.09
N SER A 39 9.21 -1.38 -6.72
CA SER A 39 10.54 -2.00 -6.82
C SER A 39 11.05 -2.05 -8.25
N ASP A 40 10.17 -2.41 -9.19
CA ASP A 40 10.48 -2.49 -10.60
C ASP A 40 10.78 -1.11 -11.21
N VAL A 41 9.99 -0.09 -10.85
CA VAL A 41 10.17 1.27 -11.37
C VAL A 41 11.40 1.97 -10.77
N LEU A 42 11.66 1.78 -9.47
CA LEU A 42 12.76 2.44 -8.76
C LEU A 42 14.07 1.66 -8.79
N GLY A 43 14.05 0.40 -9.24
CA GLY A 43 15.21 -0.50 -9.22
C GLY A 43 15.72 -0.85 -7.82
N THR A 44 14.91 -0.61 -6.78
CA THR A 44 15.26 -0.86 -5.37
C THR A 44 14.22 -1.77 -4.76
N HIS A 45 14.64 -2.81 -4.04
CA HIS A 45 13.70 -3.74 -3.43
C HIS A 45 12.87 -3.07 -2.32
N ILE A 46 11.55 -2.99 -2.54
CA ILE A 46 10.55 -2.44 -1.62
C ILE A 46 9.57 -3.55 -1.27
N ALA A 47 9.44 -3.84 0.03
CA ALA A 47 8.51 -4.84 0.53
C ALA A 47 7.31 -4.19 1.22
N TYR A 48 6.12 -4.74 0.99
CA TYR A 48 4.95 -4.44 1.82
C TYR A 48 5.09 -5.11 3.19
N ARG A 49 4.78 -4.37 4.25
CA ARG A 49 4.74 -4.88 5.63
C ARG A 49 3.39 -4.54 6.24
N ASP A 50 2.58 -5.57 6.45
CA ASP A 50 1.34 -5.46 7.21
C ASP A 50 1.66 -5.26 8.70
N MET A 51 1.02 -4.30 9.35
CA MET A 51 1.28 -3.93 10.74
C MET A 51 -0.03 -3.64 11.49
N PRO A 52 -0.09 -3.91 12.81
CA PRO A 52 -1.21 -3.46 13.62
C PRO A 52 -1.40 -1.94 13.52
N VAL A 53 -2.65 -1.47 13.51
CA VAL A 53 -3.00 -0.04 13.37
C VAL A 53 -2.23 0.86 14.35
N ALA A 54 -2.07 0.41 15.60
CA ALA A 54 -1.32 1.16 16.61
C ALA A 54 0.16 1.33 16.24
N ASP A 55 0.80 0.27 15.76
CA ASP A 55 2.21 0.28 15.35
C ASP A 55 2.40 1.10 14.07
N TYR A 56 1.45 1.02 13.14
CA TYR A 56 1.48 1.81 11.91
C TYR A 56 1.29 3.31 12.21
N THR A 57 0.34 3.67 13.08
CA THR A 57 0.14 5.05 13.54
C THR A 57 1.40 5.63 14.18
N ALA A 58 2.05 4.86 15.08
CA ALA A 58 3.29 5.27 15.72
C ALA A 58 4.43 5.46 14.70
N THR A 59 4.52 4.58 13.69
CA THR A 59 5.50 4.67 12.61
C THR A 59 5.29 5.94 11.78
N LEU A 60 4.05 6.26 11.40
CA LEU A 60 3.71 7.48 10.67
C LEU A 60 4.01 8.74 11.49
N ALA A 61 3.67 8.73 12.77
CA ALA A 61 4.00 9.84 13.67
C ALA A 61 5.52 10.03 13.80
N GLY A 62 6.28 8.95 13.92
CA GLY A 62 7.75 8.96 13.93
C GLY A 62 8.38 9.47 12.63
N ALA A 63 7.69 9.31 11.50
CA ALA A 63 8.08 9.87 10.20
C ALA A 63 7.73 11.37 10.03
N GLY A 64 7.10 11.99 11.05
CA GLY A 64 6.78 13.42 11.07
C GLY A 64 5.34 13.77 10.70
N LEU A 65 4.46 12.78 10.54
CA LEU A 65 3.02 13.05 10.34
C LEU A 65 2.37 13.51 11.65
N PRO A 66 1.51 14.54 11.63
CA PRO A 66 0.71 14.91 12.81
C PRO A 66 -0.13 13.73 13.30
N SER A 67 -0.26 13.56 14.62
CA SER A 67 -0.91 12.38 15.23
C SER A 67 -2.31 12.10 14.70
N GLU A 68 -3.14 13.14 14.52
CA GLU A 68 -4.49 13.01 13.98
C GLU A 68 -4.49 12.49 12.53
N MET A 69 -3.52 12.93 11.72
CA MET A 69 -3.35 12.47 10.35
C MET A 69 -2.84 11.02 10.33
N ALA A 70 -1.87 10.69 11.19
CA ALA A 70 -1.36 9.33 11.32
C ALA A 70 -2.47 8.34 11.68
N ALA A 71 -3.35 8.70 12.62
CA ALA A 71 -4.48 7.88 13.02
C ALA A 71 -5.51 7.72 11.88
N ALA A 72 -5.82 8.80 11.16
CA ALA A 72 -6.73 8.75 10.02
C ALA A 72 -6.20 7.85 8.89
N VAL A 73 -4.91 7.94 8.57
CA VAL A 73 -4.26 7.09 7.56
C VAL A 73 -4.27 5.63 7.99
N ALA A 74 -3.98 5.34 9.26
CA ALA A 74 -3.96 3.97 9.76
C ALA A 74 -5.36 3.33 9.80
N ASP A 75 -6.42 4.08 10.13
CA ASP A 75 -7.80 3.57 10.04
C ASP A 75 -8.26 3.36 8.59
N ALA A 76 -7.83 4.22 7.67
CA ALA A 76 -8.08 4.04 6.24
C ALA A 76 -7.45 2.75 5.71
N ASP A 77 -6.21 2.45 6.12
CA ASP A 77 -5.52 1.21 5.77
C ASP A 77 -6.20 -0.05 6.36
N ALA A 78 -6.64 0.03 7.62
CA ALA A 78 -7.50 -1.02 8.18
C ALA A 78 -8.84 -1.16 7.41
N GLY A 79 -9.34 -0.06 6.84
CA GLY A 79 -10.48 -0.02 5.91
C GLY A 79 -10.21 -0.78 4.61
N LEU A 80 -9.03 -0.61 4.02
CA LEU A 80 -8.56 -1.34 2.83
C LEU A 80 -8.56 -2.84 3.08
N ALA A 81 -8.02 -3.29 4.22
CA ALA A 81 -7.99 -4.71 4.59
C ALA A 81 -9.39 -5.36 4.68
N ARG A 82 -10.44 -4.55 4.86
CA ARG A 82 -11.84 -4.97 4.92
C ARG A 82 -12.55 -4.92 3.56
N GLY A 83 -11.84 -4.62 2.47
CA GLY A 83 -12.41 -4.56 1.11
C GLY A 83 -13.29 -3.34 0.84
N LYS A 84 -13.23 -2.30 1.70
CA LYS A 84 -14.12 -1.14 1.57
C LYS A 84 -13.88 -0.28 0.32
N LEU A 85 -12.76 -0.48 -0.38
CA LEU A 85 -12.46 0.22 -1.62
C LEU A 85 -12.62 -0.67 -2.87
N PHE A 86 -13.04 -1.92 -2.72
CA PHE A 86 -13.26 -2.79 -3.87
C PHE A 86 -14.59 -2.45 -4.55
N THR A 87 -14.56 -2.33 -5.87
CA THR A 87 -15.75 -2.25 -6.73
C THR A 87 -15.49 -3.01 -8.02
N ASP A 88 -16.46 -3.79 -8.48
CA ASP A 88 -16.47 -4.46 -9.77
C ASP A 88 -17.19 -3.63 -10.85
N SER A 89 -17.46 -2.35 -10.57
CA SER A 89 -18.20 -1.47 -11.47
C SER A 89 -17.32 -0.77 -12.51
N ASP A 90 -17.76 -0.81 -13.77
CA ASP A 90 -17.16 -0.06 -14.88
C ASP A 90 -17.66 1.40 -14.98
N ASP A 91 -18.31 1.94 -13.95
CA ASP A 91 -19.00 3.24 -14.04
C ASP A 91 -18.08 4.38 -14.43
N LEU A 92 -16.85 4.44 -13.90
CA LEU A 92 -15.94 5.51 -14.27
C LEU A 92 -15.28 5.27 -15.65
N VAL A 93 -15.13 4.02 -16.13
CA VAL A 93 -14.75 3.75 -17.53
C VAL A 93 -15.84 4.25 -18.49
N LYS A 94 -17.11 3.99 -18.16
CA LYS A 94 -18.27 4.52 -18.91
C LYS A 94 -18.31 6.05 -18.87
N LEU A 95 -17.97 6.67 -17.74
CA LEU A 95 -17.98 8.12 -17.57
C LEU A 95 -16.89 8.83 -18.37
N ILE A 96 -15.66 8.28 -18.38
CA ILE A 96 -14.51 8.92 -19.05
C ILE A 96 -14.31 8.46 -20.51
N GLY A 97 -15.00 7.39 -20.92
CA GLY A 97 -14.96 6.86 -22.29
C GLY A 97 -13.62 6.20 -22.68
N ARG A 98 -12.76 5.88 -21.72
CA ARG A 98 -11.44 5.25 -21.91
C ARG A 98 -11.14 4.31 -20.73
N PRO A 99 -10.27 3.29 -20.92
CA PRO A 99 -9.76 2.49 -19.82
C PRO A 99 -9.02 3.35 -18.81
N ALA A 100 -9.03 2.98 -17.53
CA ALA A 100 -8.17 3.64 -16.55
C ALA A 100 -6.70 3.34 -16.80
N ILE A 101 -5.88 4.26 -16.32
CA ILE A 101 -4.44 4.09 -16.22
C ILE A 101 -4.10 3.03 -15.16
N SER A 102 -3.14 2.17 -15.48
CA SER A 102 -2.70 1.12 -14.54
C SER A 102 -1.88 1.71 -13.38
N ALA A 103 -1.83 1.01 -12.24
CA ALA A 103 -0.98 1.39 -11.11
C ALA A 103 0.50 1.54 -11.52
N HIS A 104 0.98 0.63 -12.37
CA HIS A 104 2.34 0.70 -12.92
C HIS A 104 2.58 1.98 -13.73
N GLU A 105 1.61 2.38 -14.55
CA GLU A 105 1.73 3.60 -15.34
C GLU A 105 1.70 4.86 -14.46
N VAL A 106 0.86 4.87 -13.41
CA VAL A 106 0.83 5.95 -12.42
C VAL A 106 2.18 6.09 -11.71
N VAL A 107 2.75 5.00 -11.18
CA VAL A 107 4.04 5.02 -10.47
C VAL A 107 5.18 5.49 -11.38
N ARG A 108 5.18 5.05 -12.63
CA ARG A 108 6.16 5.51 -13.63
C ARG A 108 6.03 7.00 -13.92
N ASN A 109 4.81 7.51 -14.06
CA ASN A 109 4.59 8.94 -14.33
C ASN A 109 4.99 9.81 -13.13
N ALA A 110 4.72 9.35 -11.90
CA ALA A 110 5.09 10.08 -10.69
C ALA A 110 6.61 10.22 -10.53
N THR A 111 7.37 9.14 -10.81
CA THR A 111 8.83 9.17 -10.73
C THR A 111 9.48 10.00 -11.84
N ALA A 112 8.86 10.07 -13.01
CA ALA A 112 9.32 10.93 -14.10
C ALA A 112 9.22 12.43 -13.77
N VAL A 113 8.26 12.84 -12.94
CA VAL A 113 8.11 14.25 -12.49
C VAL A 113 9.22 14.64 -11.51
N GLU A 114 9.63 13.71 -10.63
CA GLU A 114 10.69 13.96 -9.64
C GLU A 114 12.08 14.04 -10.28
N GLY A 115 12.35 13.24 -11.33
CA GLY A 115 13.60 13.33 -12.10
C GLY A 115 13.72 14.57 -13.00
N ALA A 116 12.65 15.35 -13.15
CA ALA A 116 12.62 16.58 -13.94
C ALA A 116 12.76 17.86 -13.08
N ARG A 117 12.93 17.73 -11.76
CA ARG A 117 13.26 18.80 -10.83
C ARG A 117 14.73 18.79 -10.45
#